data_AF-A0AAE8EK71-F1
#
_entry.id   AF-A0AAE8EK71-F1
#
_cell.length_a   1.000
_cell.length_b   1.000
_cell.length_c   1.000
_cell.angle_alpha   90.00
_cell.angle_beta   90.00
_cell.angle_gamma   90.00
#
_symmetry.space_group_name_H-M   'P 1'
#
loop_
_entity.id
_entity.type
_entity.pdbx_description
1 polymer ?
#
loop_
_entity_poly.entity_id
_entity_poly.type
_entity_poly.pdbx_seq_one_letter_code
_entity_poly.pdbx_strand_id
1 'polypeptide(L)'
;MTTADAAGNTATANTSHDYGVDVTAPEAAISIDTITADNVVNAVESNQNISVTGKVGSDVQAGDTVTVTVGSETYQTTVNADGTTWSVNVPGSVLAGNSSVNATVTTADAAGNTTTAEASRPYDVDTVAPEAAISIDTITADNVINAAESQQDVAVTGQVGANVQAGDTVTVTVGGESYQTTVNADGMTWSVNVPGSVLAGNSTVNATVTTADAAGNPTTATTGQNPAPFKTLSRPPTILV
;
A
#
# COMPACT_ATOMS: atom_id res chain seq x y z
N MET A 1 -33.08 -59.62 -30.30
CA MET A 1 -32.50 -60.81 -30.97
C MET A 1 -33.61 -61.81 -31.19
N THR A 2 -33.76 -62.35 -32.40
CA THR A 2 -34.72 -63.43 -32.68
C THR A 2 -33.95 -64.68 -33.04
N THR A 3 -34.24 -65.79 -32.36
CA THR A 3 -33.68 -67.11 -32.64
C THR A 3 -34.79 -68.06 -33.05
N ALA A 4 -34.48 -68.99 -33.95
CA ALA A 4 -35.39 -70.05 -34.37
C ALA A 4 -34.78 -71.42 -34.05
N ASP A 5 -35.57 -72.36 -33.58
CA ASP A 5 -35.13 -73.76 -33.48
C ASP A 5 -35.25 -74.49 -34.83
N ALA A 6 -34.73 -75.73 -34.90
CA ALA A 6 -34.74 -76.54 -36.13
C ALA A 6 -36.16 -76.95 -36.59
N ALA A 7 -37.17 -76.85 -35.71
CA ALA A 7 -38.57 -77.12 -36.04
C ALA A 7 -39.32 -75.86 -36.53
N GLY A 8 -38.67 -74.70 -36.51
CA GLY A 8 -39.21 -73.43 -37.00
C GLY A 8 -39.89 -72.57 -35.92
N ASN A 9 -39.81 -72.95 -34.64
CA ASN A 9 -40.35 -72.11 -33.56
C ASN A 9 -39.40 -70.93 -33.34
N THR A 10 -39.94 -69.71 -33.30
CA THR A 10 -39.16 -68.50 -33.06
C THR A 10 -39.39 -67.95 -31.66
N ALA A 11 -38.32 -67.44 -31.05
CA ALA A 11 -38.36 -66.65 -29.83
C ALA A 11 -37.59 -65.34 -30.06
N THR A 12 -38.20 -64.23 -29.64
CA THR A 12 -37.59 -62.91 -29.72
C THR A 12 -37.34 -62.39 -28.31
N ALA A 13 -36.09 -62.07 -28.01
CA ALA A 13 -35.71 -61.30 -26.83
C ALA A 13 -35.51 -59.83 -27.23
N ASN A 14 -36.25 -58.94 -26.58
CA ASN A 14 -36.05 -57.51 -26.68
C ASN A 14 -35.37 -57.00 -25.41
N THR A 15 -34.47 -56.04 -25.57
CA THR A 15 -33.92 -55.25 -24.48
C THR A 15 -34.04 -53.79 -24.86
N SER A 16 -34.40 -52.94 -23.92
CA SER A 16 -34.31 -51.50 -24.04
C SER A 16 -33.34 -50.98 -22.99
N HIS A 17 -32.77 -49.81 -23.25
CA HIS A 17 -31.94 -49.08 -22.31
C HIS A 17 -32.28 -47.60 -22.46
N ASP A 18 -32.66 -46.98 -21.36
CA ASP A 18 -32.99 -45.56 -21.33
C ASP A 18 -31.70 -44.75 -21.12
N TYR A 19 -31.65 -43.54 -21.69
CA TYR A 19 -30.56 -42.59 -21.48
C TYR A 19 -31.11 -41.18 -21.27
N GLY A 20 -30.41 -40.37 -20.49
CA GLY A 20 -30.69 -38.94 -20.32
C GLY A 20 -29.96 -38.11 -21.37
N VAL A 21 -30.48 -36.91 -21.66
CA VAL A 21 -29.83 -35.91 -22.50
C VAL A 21 -29.80 -34.60 -21.74
N ASP A 22 -28.62 -34.06 -21.53
CA ASP A 22 -28.41 -32.70 -21.03
C ASP A 22 -27.36 -32.01 -21.91
N VAL A 23 -27.76 -30.89 -22.49
CA VAL A 23 -26.97 -30.10 -23.43
C VAL A 23 -27.00 -28.60 -23.08
N THR A 24 -27.50 -28.27 -21.88
CA THR A 24 -27.57 -26.88 -21.40
C THR A 24 -26.36 -26.61 -20.55
N ALA A 25 -25.44 -25.77 -21.01
CA ALA A 25 -24.30 -25.39 -20.20
C ALA A 25 -24.70 -24.48 -19.01
N PRO A 26 -23.97 -24.54 -17.88
CA PRO A 26 -24.18 -23.62 -16.75
C PRO A 26 -23.87 -22.16 -17.13
N GLU A 27 -24.34 -21.20 -16.34
CA GLU A 27 -23.95 -19.79 -16.46
C GLU A 27 -22.78 -19.45 -15.53
N ALA A 28 -21.91 -18.52 -15.92
CA ALA A 28 -20.77 -18.12 -15.10
C ALA A 28 -20.53 -16.61 -15.12
N ALA A 29 -20.09 -16.05 -13.99
CA ALA A 29 -19.61 -14.68 -13.86
C ALA A 29 -18.39 -14.62 -12.94
N ILE A 30 -17.46 -13.72 -13.24
CA ILE A 30 -16.30 -13.41 -12.40
C ILE A 30 -16.03 -11.89 -12.42
N SER A 31 -15.58 -11.35 -11.30
CA SER A 31 -15.05 -9.99 -11.19
C SER A 31 -13.76 -9.99 -10.38
N ILE A 32 -12.93 -8.97 -10.59
CA ILE A 32 -11.70 -8.71 -9.83
C ILE A 32 -11.89 -7.40 -9.06
N ASP A 33 -11.59 -7.41 -7.77
CA ASP A 33 -11.61 -6.21 -6.92
C ASP A 33 -10.49 -5.23 -7.32
N THR A 34 -10.34 -4.11 -6.61
CA THR A 34 -9.14 -3.27 -6.77
C THR A 34 -7.89 -4.07 -6.46
N ILE A 35 -6.80 -3.82 -7.19
CA ILE A 35 -5.49 -4.34 -6.82
C ILE A 35 -4.98 -3.44 -5.71
N THR A 36 -4.73 -3.98 -4.51
CA THR A 36 -4.55 -3.17 -3.27
C THR A 36 -5.78 -2.30 -2.95
N ALA A 37 -5.70 -1.46 -1.92
CA ALA A 37 -6.84 -0.69 -1.44
C ALA A 37 -7.22 0.49 -2.36
N ASP A 38 -6.25 1.06 -3.05
CA ASP A 38 -6.37 2.27 -3.86
C ASP A 38 -6.24 2.01 -5.37
N ASN A 39 -6.07 0.75 -5.78
CA ASN A 39 -5.85 0.36 -7.18
C ASN A 39 -4.52 0.86 -7.76
N VAL A 40 -3.55 1.16 -6.87
CA VAL A 40 -2.19 1.57 -7.22
C VAL A 40 -1.20 0.67 -6.47
N VAL A 41 -0.21 0.13 -7.17
CA VAL A 41 0.87 -0.63 -6.52
C VAL A 41 1.99 0.32 -6.15
N ASN A 42 2.20 0.51 -4.85
CA ASN A 42 3.27 1.37 -4.34
C ASN A 42 4.60 0.65 -4.12
N ALA A 43 5.63 1.38 -3.72
CA ALA A 43 6.97 0.83 -3.51
C ALA A 43 6.99 -0.27 -2.44
N VAL A 44 6.24 -0.11 -1.35
CA VAL A 44 6.18 -1.10 -0.26
C VAL A 44 5.46 -2.37 -0.73
N GLU A 45 4.34 -2.21 -1.41
CA GLU A 45 3.52 -3.30 -1.96
C GLU A 45 4.27 -4.07 -3.04
N SER A 46 5.08 -3.40 -3.87
CA SER A 46 5.92 -4.04 -4.89
C SER A 46 6.92 -5.06 -4.31
N ASN A 47 7.22 -4.97 -3.02
CA ASN A 47 8.16 -5.85 -2.31
C ASN A 47 7.45 -6.91 -1.43
N GLN A 48 6.14 -7.09 -1.57
CA GLN A 48 5.33 -8.01 -0.78
C GLN A 48 4.50 -8.93 -1.69
N ASN A 49 3.89 -9.97 -1.12
CA ASN A 49 2.85 -10.70 -1.81
C ASN A 49 1.51 -9.98 -1.62
N ILE A 50 0.84 -9.68 -2.73
CA ILE A 50 -0.46 -9.01 -2.75
C ILE A 50 -1.54 -10.05 -2.99
N SER A 51 -2.55 -10.06 -2.12
CA SER A 51 -3.75 -10.88 -2.33
C SER A 51 -4.62 -10.21 -3.38
N VAL A 52 -4.65 -10.78 -4.58
CA VAL A 52 -5.62 -10.42 -5.61
C VAL A 52 -6.92 -11.13 -5.28
N THR A 53 -8.01 -10.37 -5.16
CA THR A 53 -9.32 -10.89 -4.77
C THR A 53 -10.37 -10.57 -5.82
N GLY A 54 -11.50 -11.24 -5.71
CA GLY A 54 -12.66 -10.94 -6.50
C GLY A 54 -13.87 -11.77 -6.10
N LYS A 55 -14.89 -11.70 -6.95
CA LYS A 55 -16.14 -12.44 -6.75
C LYS A 55 -16.48 -13.29 -7.95
N VAL A 56 -17.32 -14.27 -7.72
CA VAL A 56 -17.97 -15.09 -8.75
C VAL A 56 -19.48 -15.08 -8.55
N GLY A 57 -20.22 -15.53 -9.56
CA GLY A 57 -21.68 -15.63 -9.51
C GLY A 57 -22.24 -16.60 -10.55
N SER A 58 -23.57 -16.57 -10.71
CA SER A 58 -24.33 -17.53 -11.51
C SER A 58 -24.19 -18.96 -10.97
N ASP A 59 -23.87 -19.95 -11.80
CA ASP A 59 -23.76 -21.35 -11.40
C ASP A 59 -22.34 -21.75 -10.97
N VAL A 60 -21.45 -20.76 -10.78
CA VAL A 60 -20.10 -20.99 -10.24
C VAL A 60 -20.20 -21.41 -8.76
N GLN A 61 -19.43 -22.41 -8.36
CA GLN A 61 -19.51 -23.05 -7.04
C GLN A 61 -18.15 -23.05 -6.32
N ALA A 62 -18.20 -23.25 -5.01
CA ALA A 62 -17.01 -23.47 -4.20
C ALA A 62 -16.18 -24.64 -4.77
N GLY A 63 -14.87 -24.42 -4.93
CA GLY A 63 -13.97 -25.40 -5.55
C GLY A 63 -13.79 -25.26 -7.06
N ASP A 64 -14.61 -24.47 -7.76
CA ASP A 64 -14.38 -24.16 -9.18
C ASP A 64 -13.02 -23.47 -9.35
N THR A 65 -12.30 -23.82 -10.42
CA THR A 65 -10.94 -23.33 -10.64
C THR A 65 -10.97 -21.89 -11.13
N VAL A 66 -10.20 -21.03 -10.46
CA VAL A 66 -9.94 -19.66 -10.90
C VAL A 66 -8.48 -19.56 -11.36
N THR A 67 -8.28 -19.09 -12.58
CA THR A 67 -6.95 -18.82 -13.14
C THR A 67 -6.75 -17.33 -13.27
N VAL A 68 -5.68 -16.82 -12.65
CA VAL A 68 -5.31 -15.40 -12.67
C VAL A 68 -4.01 -15.23 -13.45
N THR A 69 -3.98 -14.28 -14.38
CA THR A 69 -2.83 -14.00 -15.23
C THR A 69 -2.41 -12.54 -15.10
N VAL A 70 -1.12 -12.32 -14.85
CA VAL A 70 -0.50 -10.99 -14.77
C VAL A 70 0.73 -10.99 -15.67
N GLY A 71 0.69 -10.24 -16.77
CA GLY A 71 1.72 -10.34 -17.81
C GLY A 71 1.79 -11.76 -18.38
N SER A 72 2.95 -12.40 -18.26
CA SER A 72 3.18 -13.80 -18.67
C SER A 72 3.03 -14.82 -17.54
N GLU A 73 2.83 -14.38 -16.30
CA GLU A 73 2.75 -15.26 -15.14
C GLU A 73 1.30 -15.70 -14.89
N THR A 74 1.11 -16.97 -14.50
CA THR A 74 -0.21 -17.55 -14.23
C THR A 74 -0.25 -18.14 -12.81
N TYR A 75 -1.31 -17.82 -12.10
CA TYR A 75 -1.59 -18.25 -10.74
C TYR A 75 -2.95 -18.96 -10.72
N GLN A 76 -3.07 -20.04 -9.96
CA GLN A 76 -4.32 -20.76 -9.82
C GLN A 76 -4.78 -20.78 -8.38
N THR A 77 -6.08 -20.68 -8.20
CA THR A 77 -6.79 -20.85 -6.93
C THR A 77 -8.14 -21.50 -7.21
N THR A 78 -8.97 -21.65 -6.19
CA THR A 78 -10.36 -22.06 -6.34
C THR A 78 -11.29 -21.03 -5.74
N VAL A 79 -12.55 -21.06 -6.15
CA VAL A 79 -13.62 -20.34 -5.45
C VAL A 79 -13.65 -20.85 -4.00
N ASN A 80 -13.71 -19.91 -3.07
CA ASN A 80 -13.67 -20.18 -1.64
C ASN A 80 -14.91 -20.97 -1.17
N ALA A 81 -14.86 -21.47 0.06
CA ALA A 81 -15.95 -22.24 0.66
C ALA A 81 -17.28 -21.47 0.79
N ASP A 82 -17.25 -20.13 0.69
CA ASP A 82 -18.45 -19.30 0.65
C ASP A 82 -19.19 -19.34 -0.70
N GLY A 83 -18.58 -19.93 -1.74
CA GLY A 83 -19.12 -20.04 -3.09
C GLY A 83 -19.24 -18.72 -3.86
N THR A 84 -18.70 -17.62 -3.34
CA THR A 84 -18.89 -16.28 -3.94
C THR A 84 -17.61 -15.46 -4.04
N THR A 85 -16.55 -15.81 -3.31
CA THR A 85 -15.28 -15.10 -3.34
C THR A 85 -14.13 -16.00 -3.80
N TRP A 86 -13.06 -15.38 -4.25
CA TRP A 86 -11.80 -16.06 -4.54
C TRP A 86 -10.63 -15.14 -4.20
N SER A 87 -9.47 -15.74 -3.93
CA SER A 87 -8.24 -14.99 -3.70
C SER A 87 -7.02 -15.79 -4.12
N VAL A 88 -6.01 -15.10 -4.66
CA VAL A 88 -4.70 -15.67 -4.94
C VAL A 88 -3.60 -14.66 -4.64
N ASN A 89 -2.50 -15.14 -4.07
CA ASN A 89 -1.34 -14.28 -3.80
C ASN A 89 -0.49 -14.15 -5.06
N VAL A 90 -0.25 -12.90 -5.47
CA VAL A 90 0.63 -12.53 -6.58
C VAL A 90 1.81 -11.74 -6.01
N PRO A 91 3.06 -12.06 -6.35
CA PRO A 91 4.20 -11.24 -5.97
C PRO A 91 4.04 -9.80 -6.47
N GLY A 92 4.21 -8.83 -5.59
CA GLY A 92 4.07 -7.40 -5.89
C GLY A 92 5.04 -6.95 -6.98
N SER A 93 6.20 -7.59 -7.11
CA SER A 93 7.15 -7.30 -8.18
C SER A 93 6.61 -7.66 -9.57
N VAL A 94 5.74 -8.67 -9.67
CA VAL A 94 5.05 -9.03 -10.91
C VAL A 94 3.97 -7.98 -11.22
N LEU A 95 3.23 -7.55 -10.19
CA LEU A 95 2.24 -6.49 -10.36
C LEU A 95 2.90 -5.15 -10.75
N ALA A 96 4.00 -4.76 -10.11
CA ALA A 96 4.73 -3.53 -10.43
C ALA A 96 5.36 -3.54 -11.84
N GLY A 97 5.58 -4.72 -12.43
CA GLY A 97 6.05 -4.87 -13.81
C GLY A 97 4.94 -4.86 -14.87
N ASN A 98 3.67 -4.75 -14.48
CA ASN A 98 2.50 -4.82 -15.36
C ASN A 98 1.45 -3.77 -14.95
N SER A 99 0.33 -3.71 -15.67
CA SER A 99 -0.74 -2.72 -15.44
C SER A 99 -2.15 -3.30 -15.49
N SER A 100 -2.28 -4.62 -15.58
CA SER A 100 -3.57 -5.29 -15.52
C SER A 100 -3.48 -6.71 -14.99
N VAL A 101 -4.55 -7.13 -14.32
CA VAL A 101 -4.79 -8.52 -13.91
C VAL A 101 -5.96 -9.05 -14.71
N ASN A 102 -5.83 -10.26 -15.25
CA ASN A 102 -6.92 -10.99 -15.89
C ASN A 102 -7.26 -12.21 -15.04
N ALA A 103 -8.53 -12.57 -14.96
CA ALA A 103 -8.99 -13.74 -14.23
C ALA A 103 -10.04 -14.49 -15.04
N THR A 104 -10.00 -15.82 -15.00
CA THR A 104 -11.03 -16.69 -15.54
C THR A 104 -11.53 -17.65 -14.48
N VAL A 105 -12.81 -18.04 -14.58
CA VAL A 105 -13.38 -19.13 -13.80
C VAL A 105 -14.11 -20.09 -14.73
N THR A 106 -13.96 -21.39 -14.50
CA THR A 106 -14.66 -22.43 -15.25
C THR A 106 -15.54 -23.22 -14.30
N THR A 107 -16.83 -23.32 -14.61
CA THR A 107 -17.82 -24.15 -13.90
C THR A 107 -18.34 -25.25 -14.84
N ALA A 108 -18.74 -26.38 -14.25
CA ALA A 108 -19.28 -27.53 -14.95
C ALA A 108 -20.53 -28.07 -14.26
N ASP A 109 -21.53 -28.50 -15.04
CA ASP A 109 -22.68 -29.22 -14.51
C ASP A 109 -22.39 -30.73 -14.30
N ALA A 110 -23.37 -31.46 -13.78
CA ALA A 110 -23.24 -32.90 -13.54
C ALA A 110 -23.16 -33.75 -14.83
N ALA A 111 -23.61 -33.21 -15.96
CA ALA A 111 -23.52 -33.86 -17.27
C ALA A 111 -22.17 -33.60 -17.96
N GLY A 112 -21.36 -32.68 -17.41
CA GLY A 112 -20.04 -32.31 -17.92
C GLY A 112 -20.07 -31.15 -18.91
N ASN A 113 -21.19 -30.42 -19.06
CA ASN A 113 -21.20 -29.19 -19.84
C ASN A 113 -20.47 -28.10 -19.06
N THR A 114 -19.64 -27.31 -19.74
CA THR A 114 -18.77 -26.31 -19.09
C THR A 114 -19.00 -24.91 -19.64
N THR A 115 -18.86 -23.91 -18.76
CA THR A 115 -18.81 -22.50 -19.14
C THR A 115 -17.61 -21.83 -18.47
N THR A 116 -16.92 -20.95 -19.21
CA THR A 116 -15.84 -20.13 -18.69
C THR A 116 -16.21 -18.66 -18.77
N ALA A 117 -16.07 -17.94 -17.66
CA ALA A 117 -16.19 -16.48 -17.61
C ALA A 117 -14.81 -15.86 -17.42
N GLU A 118 -14.66 -14.61 -17.89
CA GLU A 118 -13.41 -13.86 -17.81
C GLU A 118 -13.64 -12.42 -17.35
N ALA A 119 -12.63 -11.85 -16.69
CA ALA A 119 -12.59 -10.44 -16.29
C ALA A 119 -11.17 -9.88 -16.41
N SER A 120 -11.09 -8.57 -16.65
CA SER A 120 -9.83 -7.83 -16.69
C SER A 120 -9.93 -6.61 -15.80
N ARG A 121 -8.86 -6.32 -15.05
CA ARG A 121 -8.76 -5.19 -14.13
C ARG A 121 -7.47 -4.41 -14.38
N PRO A 122 -7.54 -3.19 -14.95
CA PRO A 122 -6.40 -2.30 -14.97
C PRO A 122 -6.11 -1.72 -13.58
N TYR A 123 -4.85 -1.43 -13.32
CA TYR A 123 -4.35 -0.75 -12.12
C TYR A 123 -3.12 0.08 -12.47
N ASP A 124 -2.78 1.04 -11.61
CA ASP A 124 -1.61 1.89 -11.79
C ASP A 124 -0.43 1.42 -10.92
N VAL A 125 0.77 1.85 -11.27
CA VAL A 125 1.98 1.54 -10.51
C VAL A 125 2.72 2.84 -10.23
N ASP A 126 2.98 3.12 -8.97
CA ASP A 126 3.81 4.24 -8.55
C ASP A 126 4.73 3.80 -7.41
N THR A 127 5.95 3.42 -7.78
CA THR A 127 6.97 2.97 -6.83
C THR A 127 8.01 4.04 -6.52
N VAL A 128 7.77 5.30 -6.89
CA VAL A 128 8.76 6.38 -6.78
C VAL A 128 8.34 7.33 -5.68
N ALA A 129 9.07 7.28 -4.56
CA ALA A 129 8.81 8.20 -3.47
C ALA A 129 9.11 9.66 -3.86
N PRO A 130 8.37 10.64 -3.31
CA PRO A 130 8.60 12.06 -3.54
C PRO A 130 9.95 12.53 -2.99
N GLU A 131 10.41 13.73 -3.38
CA GLU A 131 11.58 14.36 -2.78
C GLU A 131 11.18 15.24 -1.58
N ALA A 132 12.04 15.34 -0.56
CA ALA A 132 11.80 16.21 0.60
C ALA A 132 13.06 16.97 1.00
N ALA A 133 12.88 18.21 1.45
CA ALA A 133 13.94 19.02 2.06
C ALA A 133 13.39 19.75 3.29
N ILE A 134 14.25 19.92 4.29
CA ILE A 134 13.97 20.72 5.50
C ILE A 134 15.23 21.46 5.94
N SER A 135 15.05 22.70 6.38
CA SER A 135 16.05 23.52 7.05
C SER A 135 15.51 24.02 8.39
N ILE A 136 16.41 24.38 9.30
CA ILE A 136 16.11 25.10 10.54
C ILE A 136 16.79 26.46 10.42
N ASP A 137 16.06 27.53 10.70
CA ASP A 137 16.59 28.89 10.78
C ASP A 137 17.50 29.06 12.01
N THR A 138 18.14 30.22 12.17
CA THR A 138 18.87 30.52 13.42
C THR A 138 17.94 30.44 14.62
N ILE A 139 18.41 29.81 15.69
CA ILE A 139 17.65 29.72 16.95
C ILE A 139 17.74 31.07 17.65
N THR A 140 16.65 31.82 17.71
CA THR A 140 16.65 33.27 18.00
C THR A 140 17.42 34.07 16.93
N ALA A 141 17.39 35.40 17.02
CA ALA A 141 17.96 36.27 15.97
C ALA A 141 19.49 36.19 15.86
N ASP A 142 20.19 35.83 16.93
CA ASP A 142 21.65 35.77 16.99
C ASP A 142 22.20 34.34 17.11
N ASN A 143 21.34 33.33 16.99
CA ASN A 143 21.67 31.92 17.13
C ASN A 143 22.24 31.56 18.52
N VAL A 144 21.85 32.30 19.57
CA VAL A 144 22.31 32.12 20.95
C VAL A 144 21.12 32.20 21.90
N ILE A 145 21.03 31.27 22.84
CA ILE A 145 20.07 31.34 23.94
C ILE A 145 20.66 32.17 25.08
N ASN A 146 20.03 33.31 25.38
CA ASN A 146 20.37 34.14 26.52
C ASN A 146 19.55 33.76 27.78
N ALA A 147 19.86 34.42 28.90
CA ALA A 147 19.20 34.13 30.18
C ALA A 147 17.69 34.39 30.17
N ALA A 148 17.22 35.41 29.44
CA ALA A 148 15.78 35.69 29.34
C ALA A 148 15.08 34.66 28.45
N GLU A 149 15.68 34.31 27.32
CA GLU A 149 15.18 33.28 26.41
C GLU A 149 15.13 31.90 27.05
N SER A 150 16.10 31.57 27.91
CA SER A 150 16.12 30.29 28.63
C SER A 150 14.95 30.09 29.61
N GLN A 151 14.18 31.14 29.90
CA GLN A 151 13.08 31.15 30.86
C GLN A 151 11.69 31.26 30.21
N GLN A 152 11.61 31.16 28.88
CA GLN A 152 10.36 31.22 28.12
C GLN A 152 10.40 30.21 26.96
N ASP A 153 9.27 30.00 26.30
CA ASP A 153 9.23 29.24 25.05
C ASP A 153 9.90 30.04 23.93
N VAL A 154 10.72 29.36 23.14
CA VAL A 154 11.40 29.90 21.96
C VAL A 154 10.82 29.22 20.73
N ALA A 155 10.40 30.03 19.76
CA ALA A 155 9.96 29.52 18.47
C ALA A 155 11.19 29.03 17.69
N VAL A 156 11.21 27.74 17.39
CA VAL A 156 12.13 27.13 16.42
C VAL A 156 11.42 27.13 15.08
N THR A 157 12.00 27.81 14.10
CA THR A 157 11.44 27.97 12.75
C THR A 157 12.35 27.37 11.70
N GLY A 158 11.81 27.19 10.51
CA GLY A 158 12.59 26.81 9.34
C GLY A 158 11.76 26.77 8.09
N GLN A 159 12.36 26.22 7.04
CA GLN A 159 11.71 26.05 5.74
C GLN A 159 11.67 24.58 5.34
N VAL A 160 10.75 24.26 4.45
CA VAL A 160 10.68 22.99 3.72
C VAL A 160 10.71 23.24 2.22
N GLY A 161 10.95 22.20 1.44
CA GLY A 161 10.95 22.28 -0.02
C GLY A 161 10.77 20.92 -0.69
N ALA A 162 11.00 20.90 -2.02
CA ALA A 162 10.72 19.78 -2.90
C ALA A 162 9.20 19.45 -2.94
N ASN A 163 8.79 18.23 -2.61
CA ASN A 163 7.38 17.81 -2.66
C ASN A 163 6.65 17.92 -1.33
N VAL A 164 7.30 18.44 -0.28
CA VAL A 164 6.66 18.67 1.02
C VAL A 164 5.49 19.66 0.87
N GLN A 165 4.38 19.37 1.54
CA GLN A 165 3.12 20.10 1.41
C GLN A 165 2.66 20.67 2.75
N ALA A 166 1.76 21.66 2.69
CA ALA A 166 1.08 22.18 3.88
C ALA A 166 0.37 21.05 4.63
N GLY A 167 0.53 21.00 5.95
CA GLY A 167 -0.02 19.92 6.78
C GLY A 167 0.92 18.73 6.98
N ASP A 168 2.02 18.61 6.22
CA ASP A 168 3.03 17.57 6.48
C ASP A 168 3.63 17.73 7.88
N THR A 169 3.86 16.60 8.55
CA THR A 169 4.30 16.61 9.95
C THR A 169 5.79 16.96 10.05
N VAL A 170 6.10 17.93 10.89
CA VAL A 170 7.46 18.31 11.27
C VAL A 170 7.70 17.90 12.72
N THR A 171 8.78 17.16 12.97
CA THR A 171 9.22 16.80 14.33
C THR A 171 10.56 17.45 14.61
N VAL A 172 10.62 18.28 15.64
CA VAL A 172 11.85 18.87 16.17
C VAL A 172 12.28 18.08 17.41
N THR A 173 13.56 17.70 17.47
CA THR A 173 14.13 16.97 18.61
C THR A 173 15.29 17.74 19.23
N VAL A 174 15.22 17.94 20.55
CA VAL A 174 16.24 18.63 21.36
C VAL A 174 16.48 17.82 22.63
N GLY A 175 17.71 17.38 22.86
CA GLY A 175 18.06 16.63 24.09
C GLY A 175 17.29 15.32 24.31
N GLY A 176 16.72 14.74 23.26
CA GLY A 176 15.87 13.55 23.33
C GLY A 176 14.38 13.85 23.53
N GLU A 177 14.00 15.11 23.72
CA GLU A 177 12.60 15.54 23.73
C GLU A 177 12.13 15.88 22.32
N SER A 178 10.89 15.51 21.98
CA SER A 178 10.31 15.72 20.66
C SER A 178 9.12 16.68 20.70
N TYR A 179 9.12 17.62 19.76
CA TYR A 179 8.13 18.68 19.60
C TYR A 179 7.58 18.59 18.18
N GLN A 180 6.25 18.50 18.04
CA GLN A 180 5.61 18.33 16.75
C GLN A 180 4.86 19.59 16.32
N THR A 181 4.89 19.85 15.03
CA THR A 181 4.09 20.86 14.33
C THR A 181 3.80 20.34 12.92
N THR A 182 3.14 21.16 12.11
CA THR A 182 2.95 20.89 10.68
C THR A 182 3.55 22.00 9.84
N VAL A 183 3.85 21.71 8.58
CA VAL A 183 4.12 22.74 7.58
C VAL A 183 2.91 23.67 7.49
N ASN A 184 3.17 24.97 7.50
CA ASN A 184 2.16 26.01 7.49
C ASN A 184 1.36 26.03 6.19
N ALA A 185 0.26 26.79 6.17
CA ALA A 185 -0.61 26.93 5.01
C ALA A 185 0.07 27.53 3.76
N ASP A 186 1.24 28.15 3.91
CA ASP A 186 2.06 28.62 2.79
C ASP A 186 2.82 27.49 2.07
N GLY A 187 2.83 26.28 2.65
CA GLY A 187 3.52 25.11 2.10
C GLY A 187 5.05 25.21 2.16
N MET A 188 5.61 26.19 2.84
CA MET A 188 7.06 26.48 2.82
C MET A 188 7.66 26.67 4.20
N THR A 189 6.90 27.16 5.18
CA THR A 189 7.43 27.45 6.52
C THR A 189 6.86 26.52 7.57
N TRP A 190 7.58 26.38 8.68
CA TRP A 190 7.10 25.68 9.87
C TRP A 190 7.61 26.37 11.14
N SER A 191 6.91 26.17 12.25
CA SER A 191 7.30 26.71 13.55
C SER A 191 6.78 25.83 14.67
N VAL A 192 7.62 25.60 15.68
CA VAL A 192 7.23 24.92 16.92
C VAL A 192 7.87 25.62 18.12
N ASN A 193 7.11 25.75 19.19
CA ASN A 193 7.61 26.30 20.44
C ASN A 193 8.36 25.22 21.22
N VAL A 194 9.60 25.52 21.60
CA VAL A 194 10.43 24.67 22.45
C VAL A 194 10.77 25.45 23.73
N PRO A 195 10.62 24.88 24.93
CA PRO A 195 11.06 25.50 26.16
C PRO A 195 12.52 25.93 26.07
N GLY A 196 12.81 27.20 26.35
CA GLY A 196 14.16 27.75 26.30
C GLY A 196 15.13 27.06 27.27
N SER A 197 14.62 26.46 28.35
CA SER A 197 15.42 25.65 29.28
C SER A 197 15.97 24.37 28.63
N VAL A 198 15.19 23.74 27.74
CA VAL A 198 15.60 22.56 26.96
C VAL A 198 16.64 22.95 25.94
N LEU A 199 16.45 24.09 25.26
CA LEU A 199 17.45 24.65 24.33
C LEU A 199 18.74 25.08 25.05
N ALA A 200 18.66 25.66 26.26
CA ALA A 200 19.83 26.05 27.03
C ALA A 200 20.62 24.84 27.57
N GLY A 201 19.93 23.72 27.81
CA GLY A 201 20.53 22.47 28.28
C GLY A 201 21.18 21.63 27.18
N ASN A 202 21.00 21.98 25.90
CA ASN A 202 21.40 21.17 24.76
C ASN A 202 22.06 22.02 23.67
N SER A 203 22.95 21.42 22.87
CA SER A 203 23.66 22.13 21.80
C SER A 203 23.22 21.72 20.39
N THR A 204 22.16 20.93 20.25
CA THR A 204 21.73 20.47 18.92
C THR A 204 20.23 20.46 18.84
N VAL A 205 19.70 21.05 17.77
CA VAL A 205 18.30 20.97 17.37
C VAL A 205 18.26 20.20 16.06
N ASN A 206 17.55 19.07 16.04
CA ASN A 206 17.29 18.32 14.81
C ASN A 206 15.85 18.53 14.40
N ALA A 207 15.59 18.55 13.10
CA ALA A 207 14.23 18.61 12.56
C ALA A 207 14.08 17.58 11.46
N THR A 208 12.92 16.92 11.43
CA THR A 208 12.53 16.00 10.37
C THR A 208 11.19 16.42 9.79
N VAL A 209 11.02 16.28 8.49
CA VAL A 209 9.71 16.37 7.84
C VAL A 209 9.46 15.09 7.06
N THR A 210 8.23 14.58 7.14
CA THR A 210 7.79 13.41 6.38
C THR A 210 6.66 13.83 5.45
N THR A 211 6.82 13.49 4.16
CA THR A 211 5.81 13.68 3.11
C THR A 211 5.55 12.36 2.42
N ALA A 212 4.38 12.21 1.79
CA ALA A 212 4.05 11.05 0.99
C ALA A 212 3.28 11.46 -0.27
N ASP A 213 3.43 10.69 -1.34
CA ASP A 213 2.61 10.87 -2.55
C ASP A 213 1.22 10.23 -2.42
N ALA A 214 0.43 10.30 -3.49
CA ALA A 214 -0.93 9.77 -3.51
C ALA A 214 -0.99 8.23 -3.43
N ALA A 215 0.06 7.53 -3.86
CA ALA A 215 0.19 6.07 -3.74
C ALA A 215 0.70 5.65 -2.35
N GLY A 216 1.03 6.62 -1.49
CA GLY A 216 1.49 6.40 -0.13
C GLY A 216 2.99 6.10 -0.02
N ASN A 217 3.81 6.40 -1.03
CA ASN A 217 5.27 6.28 -0.90
C ASN A 217 5.79 7.42 0.00
N PRO A 218 6.43 7.12 1.14
CA PRO A 218 6.89 8.15 2.06
C PRO A 218 8.35 8.55 1.82
N THR A 219 8.66 9.82 2.05
CA THR A 219 10.03 10.35 2.13
C THR A 219 10.18 11.19 3.39
N THR A 220 11.26 10.96 4.13
CA THR A 220 11.62 11.76 5.30
C THR A 220 12.93 12.49 5.05
N ALA A 221 12.90 13.82 5.18
CA ALA A 221 14.11 14.64 5.21
C ALA A 221 14.49 14.98 6.66
N THR A 222 15.78 15.08 6.94
CA THR A 222 16.32 15.39 8.27
C THR A 222 17.40 16.45 8.16
N THR A 223 17.46 17.36 9.14
CA THR A 223 18.50 18.38 9.27
C THR A 223 18.83 18.63 10.74
N GLY A 224 19.97 19.26 11.00
CA GLY A 224 20.41 19.63 12.34
C GLY A 224 21.12 20.98 12.36
N GLN A 225 20.90 21.75 13.43
CA GLN A 225 21.59 23.01 13.72
C GLN A 225 22.20 22.98 15.12
N ASN A 226 23.34 23.68 15.26
CA ASN A 226 24.02 23.92 16.53
C ASN A 226 23.96 25.43 16.84
N PRO A 227 23.60 25.85 18.06
CA PRO A 227 23.77 27.24 18.48
C PRO A 227 25.22 27.72 18.27
N ALA A 228 25.41 29.02 18.10
CA ALA A 228 26.74 29.59 17.94
C ALA A 228 27.59 29.30 19.20
N PRO A 229 28.92 29.08 19.06
CA PRO A 229 29.79 28.81 20.20
C PRO A 229 29.74 29.97 21.20
N PHE A 230 29.67 29.64 22.49
CA PHE A 230 29.64 30.63 23.57
C PHE A 230 30.75 31.67 23.41
N LYS A 231 30.39 32.96 23.31
CA LYS A 231 31.34 34.04 23.56
C LYS A 231 31.66 34.01 25.05
N THR A 232 32.82 33.47 25.42
CA THR A 232 33.34 33.62 26.78
C THR A 232 33.48 35.12 27.06
N LEU A 233 32.67 35.67 27.95
CA LEU A 233 32.87 37.01 28.48
C LEU A 233 34.26 37.03 29.13
N SER A 234 35.19 37.79 28.55
CA SER A 234 36.46 38.10 29.18
C SER A 234 36.14 38.75 30.54
N ARG A 235 36.48 38.07 31.64
CA ARG A 235 36.42 38.67 32.98
C ARG A 235 37.28 39.93 32.94
N PRO A 236 36.78 41.12 33.33
CA PRO A 236 37.63 42.28 33.43
C PRO A 236 38.75 41.98 34.44
N PRO A 237 39.99 42.45 34.21
CA PRO A 237 41.09 42.22 35.11
C PRO A 237 40.73 42.78 36.50
N THR A 238 40.87 41.93 37.53
CA THR A 238 40.86 42.37 38.91
C THR A 238 42.03 43.34 39.11
N ILE A 239 41.75 44.63 39.18
CA ILE A 239 42.72 45.62 39.67
C ILE A 239 42.76 45.44 41.19
N LEU A 240 43.83 44.80 41.69
CA LEU A 240 44.24 44.96 43.08
C LEU A 240 44.91 46.33 43.20
N VAL A 241 44.33 47.20 44.03
CA VAL A 241 44.98 48.43 44.52
C VAL A 241 45.74 48.10 45.79
#